data_AF-A0A2I0QEY3-F1
#
_entry.id   AF-A0A2I0QEY3-F1
#
_cell.length_a   1.000
_cell.length_b   1.000
_cell.length_c   1.000
_cell.angle_alpha   90.00
_cell.angle_beta   90.00
_cell.angle_gamma   90.00
#
_symmetry.space_group_name_H-M   'P 1'
#
loop_
_entity.id
_entity.type
_entity.pdbx_description
1 polymer ?
#
loop_
_entity_poly.entity_id
_entity_poly.type
_entity_poly.pdbx_seq_one_letter_code
_entity_poly.pdbx_strand_id
1 'polypeptide(L)'
;MIDVGTNGEVALGNKEWLAVCATSAGPAFEGGEVRCGMRAMKGAIDRLKIENQGRDVIYRVIGGEFNKPEGICGSGLIILIAELMRNELIDAGGKFNRKSAEKTERLRKSKYYEEQGQEIYEYVVVHGNETESKEDISSLRSHISEASSDITINEKDLENLKYTKAAIFSGVMTLLRNTGVKFDEINKIFIAGGFGNFIDLESA
;
A
#
# COMPACT_ATOMS: atom_id res chain seq x y z
N MET A 1 -15.03 9.45 12.29
CA MET A 1 -15.05 8.31 11.36
C MET A 1 -14.33 8.73 10.11
N ILE A 2 -13.51 7.85 9.56
CA ILE A 2 -12.80 8.02 8.29
C ILE A 2 -13.19 6.82 7.45
N ASP A 3 -13.83 7.05 6.31
CA ASP A 3 -14.04 6.05 5.27
C ASP A 3 -13.02 6.28 4.16
N VAL A 4 -12.35 5.23 3.74
CA VAL A 4 -11.27 5.30 2.78
C VAL A 4 -11.57 4.36 1.62
N GLY A 5 -11.77 4.99 0.47
CA GLY A 5 -11.70 4.34 -0.82
C GLY A 5 -11.18 5.32 -1.86
N THR A 6 -11.72 5.22 -3.07
CA THR A 6 -11.43 6.16 -4.15
C THR A 6 -11.64 7.63 -3.73
N ASN A 7 -12.66 7.86 -2.91
CA ASN A 7 -12.82 9.10 -2.14
C ASN A 7 -12.41 8.84 -0.69
N GLY A 8 -11.93 9.88 0.00
CA GLY A 8 -11.73 9.85 1.44
C GLY A 8 -12.80 10.69 2.13
N GLU A 9 -13.81 10.04 2.72
CA GLU A 9 -14.85 10.68 3.50
C GLU A 9 -14.49 10.74 4.98
N VAL A 10 -14.64 11.91 5.60
CA VAL A 10 -14.35 12.13 7.01
C VAL A 10 -15.55 12.74 7.69
N ALA A 11 -15.94 12.16 8.82
CA ALA A 11 -16.97 12.67 9.70
C ALA A 11 -16.40 12.91 11.11
N LEU A 12 -16.55 14.13 11.62
CA LEU A 12 -16.14 14.56 12.95
C LEU A 12 -17.37 15.09 13.70
N GLY A 13 -17.60 14.62 14.92
CA GLY A 13 -18.75 15.10 15.71
C GLY A 13 -19.09 14.19 16.87
N ASN A 14 -20.27 14.44 17.44
CA ASN A 14 -20.84 13.71 18.56
C ASN A 14 -22.38 13.68 18.44
N LYS A 15 -23.10 13.43 19.53
CA LYS A 15 -24.57 13.39 19.54
C LYS A 15 -25.26 14.75 19.31
N GLU A 16 -24.53 15.86 19.44
CA GLU A 16 -25.05 17.23 19.39
C GLU A 16 -24.75 17.91 18.06
N TRP A 17 -23.62 17.58 17.41
CA TRP A 17 -23.22 18.15 16.14
C TRP A 17 -22.40 17.16 15.29
N LEU A 18 -22.41 17.38 13.97
CA LEU A 18 -21.65 16.58 13.01
C LEU A 18 -21.15 17.48 11.88
N ALA A 19 -19.86 17.40 11.58
CA ALA A 19 -19.22 18.01 10.42
C ALA A 19 -18.65 16.91 9.52
N VAL A 20 -18.80 17.07 8.22
CA VAL A 20 -18.36 16.09 7.22
C VAL A 20 -17.60 16.77 6.09
N CYS A 21 -16.61 16.08 5.53
CA CYS A 21 -15.97 16.46 4.28
C CYS A 21 -15.63 15.22 3.46
N ALA A 22 -15.39 15.42 2.17
CA ALA A 22 -14.84 14.41 1.27
C ALA A 22 -13.57 14.94 0.62
N THR A 23 -12.67 14.04 0.27
CA THR A 23 -11.39 14.33 -0.37
C THR A 23 -11.19 13.40 -1.56
N SER A 24 -10.54 13.88 -2.62
CA SER A 24 -10.13 13.02 -3.73
C SER A 24 -8.86 12.28 -3.33
N ALA A 25 -9.01 11.03 -2.89
CA ALA A 25 -7.92 10.26 -2.29
C ALA A 25 -7.25 9.30 -3.29
N GLY A 26 -8.03 8.72 -4.20
CA GLY A 26 -7.57 7.67 -5.11
C GLY A 26 -7.58 6.27 -4.47
N PRO A 27 -7.74 5.20 -5.26
CA PRO A 27 -8.03 3.85 -4.76
C PRO A 27 -6.80 3.06 -4.28
N ALA A 28 -5.68 3.72 -3.96
CA ALA A 28 -4.39 3.07 -3.74
C ALA A 28 -4.45 1.97 -2.67
N PHE A 29 -5.12 2.25 -1.55
CA PHE A 29 -5.29 1.27 -0.47
C PHE A 29 -6.42 0.24 -0.70
N GLU A 30 -7.20 0.38 -1.76
CA GLU A 30 -8.14 -0.65 -2.22
C GLU A 30 -7.46 -1.64 -3.20
N GLY A 31 -6.16 -1.46 -3.46
CA GLY A 31 -5.38 -2.19 -4.44
C GLY A 31 -5.53 -1.65 -5.87
N GLY A 32 -6.21 -0.52 -6.06
CA GLY A 32 -6.27 0.20 -7.33
C GLY A 32 -5.02 1.06 -7.55
N GLU A 33 -4.65 1.32 -8.80
CA GLU A 33 -3.54 2.21 -9.17
C GLU A 33 -2.18 1.91 -8.51
N VAL A 34 -2.01 0.68 -8.02
CA VAL A 34 -0.79 0.09 -7.51
C VAL A 34 -0.54 -1.16 -8.34
N ARG A 35 0.63 -1.28 -8.98
CA ARG A 35 0.90 -2.31 -10.02
C ARG A 35 0.57 -3.73 -9.55
N CYS A 36 1.04 -4.10 -8.36
CA CYS A 36 0.80 -5.40 -7.74
C CYS A 36 -0.24 -5.33 -6.61
N GLY A 37 -1.04 -4.24 -6.58
CA GLY A 37 -2.17 -4.09 -5.68
C GLY A 37 -3.33 -4.99 -6.08
N MET A 38 -4.06 -5.48 -5.07
CA MET A 38 -5.31 -6.21 -5.25
C MET A 38 -6.25 -6.03 -4.05
N ARG A 39 -7.51 -6.46 -4.21
CA ARG A 39 -8.46 -6.50 -3.09
C ARG A 39 -8.04 -7.56 -2.06
N ALA A 40 -8.48 -7.39 -0.83
CA ALA A 40 -8.29 -8.40 0.21
C ALA A 40 -9.15 -9.64 -0.05
N MET A 41 -8.58 -10.62 -0.75
CA MET A 41 -9.18 -11.91 -1.08
C MET A 41 -8.10 -13.00 -1.05
N LYS A 42 -8.49 -14.26 -1.27
CA LYS A 42 -7.56 -15.38 -1.42
C LYS A 42 -6.42 -15.01 -2.39
N GLY A 43 -5.17 -15.33 -2.02
CA GLY A 43 -3.98 -14.98 -2.80
C GLY A 43 -3.36 -13.61 -2.46
N ALA A 44 -4.07 -12.74 -1.73
CA ALA A 44 -3.53 -11.44 -1.32
C ALA A 44 -2.58 -11.56 -0.11
N ILE A 45 -1.45 -10.86 -0.18
CA ILE A 45 -0.57 -10.63 0.97
C ILE A 45 -1.21 -9.56 1.85
N ASP A 46 -1.53 -9.91 3.10
CA ASP A 46 -2.17 -9.02 4.08
C ASP A 46 -1.29 -8.64 5.26
N ARG A 47 -0.15 -9.31 5.43
CA ARG A 47 0.89 -8.98 6.40
C ARG A 47 2.25 -9.35 5.84
N LEU A 48 3.26 -8.59 6.21
CA LEU A 48 4.65 -8.93 5.94
C LEU A 48 5.60 -8.29 6.94
N LYS A 49 6.84 -8.79 6.95
CA LYS A 49 7.98 -8.26 7.68
C LYS A 49 9.21 -8.32 6.80
N ILE A 50 10.01 -7.26 6.83
CA ILE A 50 11.27 -7.18 6.11
C ILE A 50 12.41 -7.29 7.12
N GLU A 51 13.29 -8.27 6.91
CA GLU A 51 14.42 -8.56 7.80
C GLU A 51 15.75 -8.55 7.05
N ASN A 52 16.84 -8.69 7.82
CA ASN A 52 18.20 -8.86 7.30
C ASN A 52 18.60 -7.79 6.27
N GLN A 53 18.27 -6.52 6.56
CA GLN A 53 18.56 -5.35 5.74
C GLN A 53 17.86 -5.39 4.37
N GLY A 54 16.63 -5.90 4.32
CA GLY A 54 15.85 -5.95 3.09
C GLY A 54 16.07 -7.19 2.24
N ARG A 55 16.79 -8.20 2.74
CA ARG A 55 17.05 -9.45 2.01
C ARG A 55 15.92 -10.46 2.16
N ASP A 56 15.33 -10.51 3.33
CA ASP A 56 14.30 -11.50 3.65
C ASP A 56 12.96 -10.84 3.84
N VAL A 57 11.93 -11.43 3.23
CA VAL A 57 10.54 -10.99 3.33
C VAL A 57 9.73 -12.17 3.84
N ILE A 58 9.20 -12.03 5.05
CA ILE A 58 8.29 -13.01 5.65
C ILE A 58 6.88 -12.46 5.48
N TYR A 59 5.96 -13.23 4.90
CA TYR A 59 4.62 -12.74 4.57
C TYR A 59 3.54 -13.76 4.88
N ARG A 60 2.30 -13.27 5.00
CA ARG A 60 1.09 -14.07 5.14
C ARG A 60 0.17 -13.83 3.95
N VAL A 61 -0.35 -14.94 3.38
CA VAL A 61 -1.31 -14.92 2.27
C VAL A 61 -2.71 -15.26 2.80
N ILE A 62 -3.71 -14.49 2.40
CA ILE A 62 -5.12 -14.79 2.69
C ILE A 62 -5.50 -16.12 2.03
N GLY A 63 -6.13 -17.00 2.81
CA GLY A 63 -6.52 -18.34 2.38
C GLY A 63 -5.60 -19.45 2.89
N GLY A 64 -4.45 -19.11 3.49
CA GLY A 64 -3.53 -20.07 4.12
C GLY A 64 -2.24 -20.31 3.33
N GLU A 65 -1.28 -20.99 3.97
CA GLU A 65 0.13 -21.14 3.54
C GLU A 65 0.32 -21.89 2.21
N PHE A 66 -0.64 -22.71 1.80
CA PHE A 66 -0.58 -23.44 0.54
C PHE A 66 -0.97 -22.59 -0.69
N ASN A 67 -1.46 -21.37 -0.48
CA ASN A 67 -1.81 -20.48 -1.58
C ASN A 67 -0.61 -19.65 -1.98
N LYS A 68 -0.40 -19.57 -3.29
CA LYS A 68 0.62 -18.70 -3.84
C LYS A 68 0.14 -17.25 -3.78
N PRO A 69 1.04 -16.30 -3.52
CA PRO A 69 0.68 -14.89 -3.54
C PRO A 69 0.44 -14.40 -4.97
N GLU A 70 -0.60 -13.61 -5.14
CA GLU A 70 -1.03 -13.01 -6.42
C GLU A 70 -0.82 -11.48 -6.45
N GLY A 71 -0.76 -10.86 -5.27
CA GLY A 71 -0.64 -9.42 -5.08
C GLY A 71 -0.73 -9.01 -3.62
N ILE A 72 -0.82 -7.71 -3.37
CA ILE A 72 -0.80 -7.12 -2.02
C ILE A 72 -2.10 -6.35 -1.80
N CYS A 73 -2.80 -6.60 -0.70
CA CYS A 73 -3.98 -5.83 -0.34
C CYS A 73 -3.64 -4.56 0.46
N GLY A 74 -4.61 -3.68 0.67
CA GLY A 74 -4.41 -2.40 1.37
C GLY A 74 -3.66 -2.51 2.69
N SER A 75 -4.08 -3.44 3.54
CA SER A 75 -3.41 -3.74 4.82
C SER A 75 -1.96 -4.19 4.65
N GLY A 76 -1.69 -5.04 3.65
CA GLY A 76 -0.33 -5.43 3.28
C GLY A 76 0.50 -4.25 2.75
N LEU A 77 -0.09 -3.34 1.97
CA LEU A 77 0.58 -2.15 1.43
C LEU A 77 0.97 -1.16 2.54
N ILE A 78 0.09 -0.95 3.53
CA ILE A 78 0.37 -0.10 4.70
C ILE A 78 1.60 -0.65 5.45
N ILE A 79 1.57 -1.95 5.78
CA ILE A 79 2.67 -2.61 6.48
C ILE A 79 3.94 -2.59 5.63
N LEU A 80 3.84 -2.79 4.31
CA LEU A 80 4.98 -2.74 3.41
C LEU A 80 5.70 -1.40 3.44
N ILE A 81 4.96 -0.29 3.36
CA ILE A 81 5.55 1.05 3.44
C ILE A 81 6.26 1.22 4.79
N ALA A 82 5.61 0.83 5.89
CA ALA A 82 6.20 0.93 7.21
C ALA A 82 7.49 0.11 7.34
N GLU A 83 7.50 -1.12 6.83
CA GLU A 83 8.67 -2.01 6.85
C GLU A 83 9.82 -1.49 5.97
N LEU A 84 9.51 -0.93 4.79
CA LEU A 84 10.50 -0.27 3.94
C LEU A 84 11.13 0.94 4.64
N MET A 85 10.34 1.74 5.36
CA MET A 85 10.85 2.87 6.14
C MET A 85 11.71 2.41 7.33
N ARG A 86 11.23 1.43 8.11
CA ARG A 86 11.95 0.88 9.28
C ARG A 86 13.30 0.25 8.91
N ASN A 87 13.39 -0.33 7.71
CA ASN A 87 14.63 -0.89 7.18
C ASN A 87 15.49 0.13 6.38
N GLU A 88 15.14 1.41 6.39
CA GLU A 88 15.85 2.49 5.67
C GLU A 88 15.99 2.22 4.15
N LEU A 89 15.05 1.46 3.58
CA LEU A 89 14.99 1.17 2.16
C LEU A 89 14.37 2.33 1.39
N ILE A 90 13.48 3.09 2.03
CA ILE A 90 12.92 4.34 1.50
C ILE A 90 13.11 5.50 2.50
N ASP A 91 13.17 6.72 1.97
CA ASP A 91 13.14 7.94 2.77
C ASP A 91 11.69 8.40 3.06
N ALA A 92 11.55 9.49 3.85
CA ALA A 92 10.25 10.09 4.16
C ALA A 92 9.52 10.66 2.92
N GLY A 93 10.20 10.84 1.79
CA GLY A 93 9.62 11.22 0.51
C GLY A 93 9.03 10.05 -0.28
N GLY A 94 9.30 8.81 0.15
CA GLY A 94 8.96 7.58 -0.57
C GLY A 94 9.93 7.23 -1.69
N LYS A 95 11.16 7.77 -1.66
CA LYS A 95 12.20 7.42 -2.63
C LYS A 95 13.08 6.30 -2.10
N PHE A 96 13.42 5.34 -2.96
CA PHE A 96 14.30 4.25 -2.54
C PHE A 96 15.73 4.76 -2.35
N ASN A 97 16.32 4.39 -1.21
CA ASN A 97 17.71 4.61 -0.92
C ASN A 97 18.57 3.75 -1.86
N ARG A 98 19.13 4.36 -2.90
CA ARG A 98 19.92 3.68 -3.94
C ARG A 98 21.13 2.92 -3.38
N LYS A 99 21.71 3.39 -2.27
CA LYS A 99 22.81 2.69 -1.59
C LYS A 99 22.37 1.36 -0.98
N SER A 100 21.08 1.20 -0.68
CA SER A 100 20.53 -0.06 -0.19
C SER A 100 20.48 -1.14 -1.27
N ALA A 101 20.63 -0.80 -2.57
CA ALA A 101 20.75 -1.80 -3.63
C ALA A 101 22.02 -2.64 -3.52
N GLU A 102 23.05 -2.15 -2.82
CA GLU A 102 24.25 -2.93 -2.49
C GLU A 102 23.97 -3.97 -1.38
N LYS A 103 22.90 -3.78 -0.59
CA LYS A 103 22.55 -4.62 0.55
C LYS A 103 21.59 -5.74 0.18
N THR A 104 20.73 -5.54 -0.81
CA THR A 104 19.71 -6.52 -1.22
C THR A 104 19.46 -6.49 -2.72
N GLU A 105 19.41 -7.67 -3.34
CA GLU A 105 19.06 -7.84 -4.75
C GLU A 105 17.59 -7.53 -5.05
N ARG A 106 16.75 -7.47 -4.00
CA ARG A 106 15.32 -7.14 -4.14
C ARG A 106 15.10 -5.69 -4.57
N LEU A 107 16.03 -4.78 -4.27
CA LEU A 107 15.95 -3.39 -4.73
C LEU A 107 16.68 -3.24 -6.07
N ARG A 108 15.93 -2.96 -7.14
CA ARG A 108 16.47 -2.86 -8.50
C ARG A 108 15.74 -1.80 -9.32
N LYS A 109 16.24 -1.54 -10.53
CA LYS A 109 15.49 -0.78 -11.53
C LYS A 109 14.34 -1.62 -12.09
N SER A 110 13.21 -0.98 -12.31
CA SER A 110 12.00 -1.63 -12.82
C SER A 110 12.12 -1.89 -14.31
N LYS A 111 12.15 -3.17 -14.70
CA LYS A 111 12.25 -3.59 -16.10
C LYS A 111 11.15 -2.97 -16.98
N TYR A 112 9.93 -2.91 -16.45
CA TYR A 112 8.77 -2.36 -17.14
C TYR A 112 8.91 -0.87 -17.48
N TYR A 113 9.46 -0.07 -16.56
CA TYR A 113 9.65 1.36 -16.78
C TYR A 113 10.93 1.66 -17.56
N GLU A 114 11.97 0.84 -17.41
CA GLU A 114 13.19 0.95 -18.23
C GLU A 114 12.90 0.78 -19.72
N GLU A 115 12.05 -0.17 -20.10
CA GLU A 115 11.60 -0.36 -21.50
C GLU A 115 10.91 0.90 -22.07
N GLN A 116 10.37 1.76 -21.21
CA GLN A 116 9.73 3.02 -21.56
C GLN A 116 10.67 4.23 -21.44
N GLY A 117 11.97 3.99 -21.22
CA GLY A 117 12.97 5.04 -21.04
C GLY A 117 12.87 5.77 -19.70
N GLN A 118 12.23 5.18 -18.70
CA GLN A 118 12.03 5.77 -17.37
C GLN A 118 12.88 5.07 -16.32
N GLU A 119 13.62 5.84 -15.53
CA GLU A 119 14.40 5.32 -14.41
C GLU A 119 13.56 5.30 -13.13
N ILE A 120 12.87 4.18 -12.90
CA ILE A 120 12.05 3.92 -11.71
C ILE A 120 12.62 2.72 -10.97
N TYR A 121 12.79 2.83 -9.65
CA TYR A 121 13.21 1.70 -8.83
C TYR A 121 12.00 0.96 -8.25
N GLU A 122 12.20 -0.33 -8.01
CA GLU A 122 11.22 -1.21 -7.40
C GLU A 122 11.88 -2.12 -6.36
N TYR A 123 11.11 -2.50 -5.35
CA TYR A 123 11.46 -3.53 -4.40
C TYR A 123 10.65 -4.80 -4.68
N VAL A 124 11.34 -5.94 -4.79
CA VAL A 124 10.74 -7.25 -5.02
C VAL A 124 10.31 -7.86 -3.69
N VAL A 125 8.99 -7.88 -3.46
CA VAL A 125 8.36 -8.47 -2.27
C VAL A 125 8.36 -9.99 -2.39
N VAL A 126 7.95 -10.52 -3.54
CA VAL A 126 7.97 -11.96 -3.84
C VAL A 126 8.55 -12.20 -5.23
N HIS A 127 9.47 -13.15 -5.35
CA HIS A 127 10.03 -13.55 -6.63
C HIS A 127 9.06 -14.43 -7.41
N GLY A 128 9.07 -14.34 -8.74
CA GLY A 128 8.12 -15.03 -9.61
C GLY A 128 8.10 -16.55 -9.47
N ASN A 129 9.22 -17.18 -9.09
CA ASN A 129 9.27 -18.62 -8.80
C ASN A 129 8.38 -19.04 -7.60
N GLU A 130 8.03 -18.10 -6.74
CA GLU A 130 7.17 -18.29 -5.58
C GLU A 130 5.71 -17.86 -5.84
N THR A 131 5.39 -17.22 -6.99
CA THR A 131 4.05 -16.72 -7.32
C THR A 131 3.23 -17.71 -8.18
N GLU A 132 1.91 -17.52 -8.23
CA GLU A 132 1.02 -18.34 -9.07
C GLU A 132 1.26 -18.05 -10.57
N SER A 133 1.18 -19.09 -11.42
CA SER A 133 1.23 -18.92 -12.88
C SER A 133 0.05 -18.04 -13.31
N LYS A 134 0.32 -17.02 -14.13
CA LYS A 134 -0.70 -16.07 -14.61
C LYS A 134 -1.42 -16.52 -15.89
N GLU A 135 -1.28 -17.79 -16.28
CA GLU A 135 -1.96 -18.35 -17.47
C GLU A 135 -3.51 -18.23 -17.37
N ASP A 136 -4.08 -18.20 -16.14
CA ASP A 136 -5.53 -18.10 -15.93
C ASP A 136 -6.10 -16.66 -15.83
N ILE A 137 -5.27 -15.62 -15.79
CA ILE A 137 -5.70 -14.21 -15.55
C ILE A 137 -5.48 -13.30 -16.78
N SER A 138 -5.18 -13.87 -17.94
CA SER A 138 -4.87 -13.13 -19.18
C SER A 138 -6.04 -12.30 -19.75
N SER A 139 -7.28 -12.56 -19.32
CA SER A 139 -8.49 -11.90 -19.87
C SER A 139 -8.80 -10.53 -19.25
N LEU A 140 -8.17 -10.13 -18.13
CA LEU A 140 -8.51 -8.89 -17.40
C LEU A 140 -7.37 -7.86 -17.31
N ARG A 141 -6.12 -8.22 -17.65
CA ARG A 141 -4.96 -7.31 -17.55
C ARG A 141 -4.15 -7.34 -18.84
N SER A 142 -4.49 -6.46 -19.78
CA SER A 142 -3.93 -6.38 -21.15
C SER A 142 -2.42 -6.05 -21.25
N HIS A 143 -1.67 -6.01 -20.14
CA HIS A 143 -0.29 -5.48 -20.12
C HIS A 143 0.68 -6.26 -19.21
N ILE A 144 0.41 -7.54 -18.89
CA ILE A 144 1.34 -8.35 -18.07
C ILE A 144 1.66 -9.67 -18.79
N SER A 145 2.96 -9.93 -19.00
CA SER A 145 3.48 -11.13 -19.68
C SER A 145 3.14 -12.43 -18.94
N GLU A 146 2.99 -13.51 -19.71
CA GLU A 146 2.53 -14.87 -19.35
C GLU A 146 3.37 -15.62 -18.28
N ALA A 147 4.49 -15.08 -17.81
CA ALA A 147 5.25 -15.67 -16.69
C ALA A 147 4.69 -15.26 -15.32
N SER A 148 4.85 -16.14 -14.32
CA SER A 148 4.68 -15.78 -12.91
C SER A 148 5.59 -14.57 -12.62
N SER A 149 4.98 -13.41 -12.47
CA SER A 149 5.71 -12.14 -12.37
C SER A 149 6.03 -11.88 -10.91
N ASP A 150 7.22 -11.33 -10.67
CA ASP A 150 7.59 -10.78 -9.37
C ASP A 150 6.47 -9.87 -8.84
N ILE A 151 6.15 -9.99 -7.56
CA ILE A 151 5.29 -9.03 -6.85
C ILE A 151 6.21 -7.92 -6.37
N THR A 152 6.03 -6.72 -6.90
CA THR A 152 6.90 -5.57 -6.62
C THR A 152 6.11 -4.37 -6.13
N ILE A 153 6.81 -3.46 -5.46
CA ILE A 153 6.34 -2.11 -5.16
C ILE A 153 7.35 -1.12 -5.75
N ASN A 154 6.88 -0.17 -6.56
CA ASN A 154 7.75 0.79 -7.23
C ASN A 154 7.53 2.23 -6.74
N GLU A 155 8.42 3.15 -7.14
CA GLU A 155 8.35 4.55 -6.66
C GLU A 155 7.07 5.28 -7.06
N LYS A 156 6.42 4.91 -8.17
CA LYS A 156 5.11 5.48 -8.55
C LYS A 156 4.00 4.94 -7.67
N ASP A 157 4.04 3.66 -7.32
CA ASP A 157 3.09 3.07 -6.37
C ASP A 157 3.22 3.75 -4.99
N LEU A 158 4.46 3.94 -4.51
CA LEU A 158 4.74 4.63 -3.23
C LEU A 158 4.24 6.08 -3.25
N GLU A 159 4.40 6.77 -4.38
CA GLU A 159 3.89 8.12 -4.58
C GLU A 159 2.35 8.16 -4.53
N ASN A 160 1.67 7.23 -5.21
CA ASN A 160 0.21 7.12 -5.17
C ASN A 160 -0.30 6.87 -3.75
N LEU A 161 0.28 5.92 -3.02
CA LEU A 161 -0.07 5.62 -1.63
C LEU A 161 0.12 6.84 -0.71
N LYS A 162 1.22 7.58 -0.91
CA LYS A 162 1.49 8.84 -0.20
C LYS A 162 0.42 9.89 -0.47
N TYR A 163 0.01 10.08 -1.73
CA TYR A 163 -1.04 11.05 -2.06
C TYR A 163 -2.39 10.67 -1.47
N THR A 164 -2.76 9.39 -1.52
CA THR A 164 -4.00 8.89 -0.88
C THR A 164 -4.02 9.17 0.61
N LYS A 165 -2.94 8.83 1.33
CA LYS A 165 -2.81 9.13 2.76
C LYS A 165 -2.85 10.64 3.03
N ALA A 166 -2.18 11.44 2.21
CA ALA A 166 -2.14 12.89 2.36
C ALA A 166 -3.51 13.55 2.15
N ALA A 167 -4.30 13.08 1.19
CA ALA A 167 -5.65 13.56 0.92
C ALA A 167 -6.57 13.32 2.13
N ILE A 168 -6.62 12.10 2.64
CA ILE A 168 -7.43 11.74 3.82
C ILE A 168 -7.02 12.57 5.04
N PHE A 169 -5.70 12.65 5.30
CA PHE A 169 -5.17 13.43 6.42
C PHE A 169 -5.52 14.92 6.29
N SER A 170 -5.46 15.47 5.08
CA SER A 170 -5.87 16.85 4.80
C SER A 170 -7.35 17.09 5.13
N GLY A 171 -8.23 16.14 4.79
CA GLY A 171 -9.65 16.18 5.16
C GLY A 171 -9.86 16.24 6.67
N VAL A 172 -9.19 15.34 7.41
CA VAL A 172 -9.21 15.33 8.88
C VAL A 172 -8.74 16.68 9.45
N MET A 173 -7.59 17.17 9.00
CA MET A 173 -7.02 18.43 9.49
C MET A 173 -7.90 19.63 9.16
N THR A 174 -8.60 19.61 8.03
CA THR A 174 -9.54 20.68 7.63
C THR A 174 -10.73 20.73 8.57
N LEU A 175 -11.32 19.59 8.92
CA LEU A 175 -12.43 19.53 9.88
C LEU A 175 -11.99 20.00 11.28
N LEU A 176 -10.83 19.55 11.76
CA LEU A 176 -10.30 19.98 13.06
C LEU A 176 -10.09 21.50 13.10
N ARG A 177 -9.45 22.07 12.07
CA ARG A 177 -9.22 23.52 11.98
C ARG A 177 -10.51 24.32 11.93
N ASN A 178 -11.50 23.89 11.14
CA ASN A 178 -12.73 24.64 10.94
C ASN A 178 -13.71 24.53 12.13
N THR A 179 -13.62 23.45 12.91
CA THR A 179 -14.46 23.25 14.11
C THR A 179 -13.79 23.74 15.39
N GLY A 180 -12.48 23.98 15.36
CA GLY A 180 -11.68 24.36 16.54
C GLY A 180 -11.36 23.20 17.48
N VAL A 181 -11.78 21.97 17.14
CA VAL A 181 -11.47 20.76 17.92
C VAL A 181 -9.99 20.42 17.77
N LYS A 182 -9.32 20.18 18.88
CA LYS A 182 -7.93 19.74 18.92
C LYS A 182 -7.82 18.23 18.79
N PHE A 183 -6.65 17.76 18.37
CA PHE A 183 -6.41 16.34 18.15
C PHE A 183 -6.47 15.52 19.45
N ASP A 184 -6.02 16.08 20.58
CA ASP A 184 -6.05 15.47 21.91
C ASP A 184 -7.46 15.39 22.53
N GLU A 185 -8.44 16.10 21.96
CA GLU A 185 -9.85 16.03 22.34
C GLU A 185 -10.60 14.87 21.66
N ILE A 186 -9.97 14.18 20.69
CA ILE A 186 -10.58 13.07 19.97
C ILE A 186 -10.55 11.81 20.84
N ASN A 187 -11.71 11.38 21.36
CA ASN A 187 -11.79 10.18 22.20
C ASN A 187 -11.73 8.85 21.41
N LYS A 188 -12.24 8.83 20.17
CA LYS A 188 -12.35 7.62 19.34
C LYS A 188 -12.19 7.95 17.86
N ILE A 189 -11.43 7.11 17.17
CA ILE A 189 -11.31 7.12 15.70
C ILE A 189 -11.90 5.81 15.18
N PHE A 190 -12.83 5.92 14.24
CA PHE A 190 -13.40 4.79 13.51
C PHE A 190 -12.87 4.85 12.09
N ILE A 191 -12.31 3.75 11.59
CA ILE A 191 -11.79 3.62 10.24
C ILE A 191 -12.63 2.58 9.50
N ALA A 192 -13.10 2.92 8.31
CA ALA A 192 -13.78 2.07 7.36
C ALA A 192 -13.04 2.12 6.01
N GLY A 193 -13.28 1.15 5.14
CA GLY A 193 -12.69 1.13 3.80
C GLY A 193 -12.27 -0.26 3.32
N GLY A 194 -11.87 -0.34 2.05
CA GLY A 194 -11.52 -1.59 1.34
C GLY A 194 -10.14 -2.19 1.64
N PHE A 195 -9.52 -1.85 2.79
CA PHE A 195 -8.13 -2.23 3.12
C PHE A 195 -7.91 -3.73 3.33
N GLY A 196 -8.96 -4.45 3.74
CA GLY A 196 -8.92 -5.87 4.12
C GLY A 196 -9.35 -6.14 5.56
N ASN A 197 -9.07 -7.36 6.04
CA ASN A 197 -9.60 -7.87 7.32
C ASN A 197 -8.89 -7.32 8.56
N PHE A 198 -7.81 -6.54 8.41
CA PHE A 198 -7.01 -6.02 9.52
C PHE A 198 -6.32 -4.71 9.12
N ILE A 199 -6.24 -3.75 10.04
CA ILE A 199 -5.40 -2.55 9.89
C ILE A 199 -4.45 -2.53 11.08
N ASP A 200 -3.15 -2.46 10.79
CA ASP A 200 -2.12 -2.31 11.82
C ASP A 200 -1.99 -0.83 12.20
N LEU A 201 -2.46 -0.45 13.39
CA LEU A 201 -2.50 0.96 13.81
C LEU A 201 -1.10 1.58 14.00
N GLU A 202 -0.08 0.78 14.32
CA GLU A 202 1.30 1.29 14.43
C GLU A 202 1.95 1.58 13.08
N SER A 203 1.45 0.95 12.01
CA SER A 203 1.97 1.11 10.65
C SER A 203 1.14 2.06 9.77
N ALA A 204 -0.04 2.49 10.24
CA ALA A 204 -1.02 3.29 9.48
C ALA A 204 -0.82 4.82 9.59
#